data_AF-A0A6D2KKV8-F1
#
_entry.id   AF-A0A6D2KKV8-F1
#
_cell.length_a   1.000
_cell.length_b   1.000
_cell.length_c   1.000
_cell.angle_alpha   90.00
_cell.angle_beta   90.00
_cell.angle_gamma   90.00
#
_symmetry.space_group_name_H-M   'P 1'
#
loop_
_entity.id
_entity.type
_entity.pdbx_description
1 polymer ?
#
loop_
_entity_poly.entity_id
_entity_poly.type
_entity_poly.pdbx_seq_one_letter_code
_entity_poly.pdbx_strand_id
1 'polypeptide(L)'
;MVPSEIEPSMSESDNRFANLRGVQWRVNLGVLPFHASSIDDLRRATAESRRRYAGLRRRLLIDPHLSKDVRNCPDLSIDNPLSQNPDSTWGRFFRNAELEKTLDQDLSRLYPEHWSYFQAPGCQGMLRRILLLWCLKHPEYGYRQGMHELLAPLLYVLHVDVDRLSEKFLEDFTDDEIGGIQGNSKKIKTLDELDPEIQSIVMLSDAYGAEGELGIVLSEKFMEHDAYCMFDALMSGAHGCVSMAGFFSYTPAIGSHRFTSGS
;
A
#
# COMPACT_ATOMS: atom_id res chain seq x y z
N MET A 1 -20.97 -11.12 47.92
CA MET A 1 -20.10 -11.91 47.03
C MET A 1 -20.60 -11.64 45.61
N VAL A 2 -20.12 -10.57 45.02
CA VAL A 2 -20.48 -10.10 43.67
C VAL A 2 -19.30 -10.49 42.77
N PRO A 3 -19.51 -11.10 41.59
CA PRO A 3 -18.41 -11.48 40.72
C PRO A 3 -17.73 -10.21 40.19
N SER A 4 -16.41 -10.15 40.36
CA SER A 4 -15.57 -9.13 39.74
C SER A 4 -15.67 -9.28 38.22
N GLU A 5 -16.22 -8.28 37.55
CA GLU A 5 -16.09 -8.13 36.11
C GLU A 5 -14.60 -7.98 35.82
N ILE A 6 -14.05 -8.95 35.09
CA ILE A 6 -12.72 -8.87 34.52
C ILE A 6 -12.85 -7.89 33.37
N GLU A 7 -12.46 -6.64 33.59
CA GLU A 7 -12.21 -5.73 32.47
C GLU A 7 -11.16 -6.39 31.56
N PRO A 8 -11.39 -6.48 30.25
CA PRO A 8 -10.34 -6.91 29.35
C PRO A 8 -9.29 -5.80 29.40
N SER A 9 -8.14 -6.10 30.00
CA SER A 9 -6.95 -5.29 29.83
C SER A 9 -6.65 -5.25 28.34
N MET A 10 -7.13 -4.23 27.64
CA MET A 10 -6.56 -3.81 26.37
C MET A 10 -5.13 -3.49 26.70
N SER A 11 -4.24 -4.45 26.41
CA SER A 11 -2.81 -4.20 26.33
C SER A 11 -2.62 -2.87 25.63
N GLU A 12 -1.83 -1.97 26.20
CA GLU A 12 -1.22 -0.83 25.50
C GLU A 12 -0.45 -1.40 24.31
N SER A 13 -1.16 -1.72 23.24
CA SER A 13 -0.60 -2.42 22.11
C SER A 13 0.07 -1.38 21.24
N ASP A 14 1.36 -1.25 21.49
CA ASP A 14 2.38 -0.97 20.49
C ASP A 14 2.23 0.40 19.78
N ASN A 15 2.61 1.45 20.51
CA ASN A 15 2.63 2.84 20.03
C ASN A 15 3.72 3.13 18.98
N ARG A 16 4.44 2.09 18.51
CA ARG A 16 5.59 2.15 17.60
C ARG A 16 5.31 2.83 16.25
N PHE A 17 4.06 2.74 15.75
CA PHE A 17 3.64 3.37 14.48
C PHE A 17 2.45 4.31 14.65
N ALA A 18 2.24 4.85 15.85
CA ALA A 18 1.06 5.68 16.16
C ALA A 18 0.83 6.84 15.16
N ASN A 19 1.92 7.36 14.59
CA ASN A 19 1.91 8.45 13.63
C ASN A 19 1.94 8.03 12.15
N LEU A 20 2.15 6.74 11.86
CA LEU A 20 2.27 6.14 10.53
C LEU A 20 1.16 5.10 10.34
N ARG A 21 -0.05 5.60 10.03
CA ARG A 21 -1.25 4.76 9.99
C ARG A 21 -1.16 3.70 8.89
N GLY A 22 -0.52 4.00 7.76
CA GLY A 22 -0.30 3.05 6.67
C GLY A 22 0.62 1.89 7.06
N VAL A 23 1.66 2.14 7.87
CA VAL A 23 2.46 1.06 8.46
C VAL A 23 1.61 0.23 9.43
N GLN A 24 0.90 0.89 10.35
CA GLN A 24 0.07 0.21 11.34
C GLN A 24 -1.00 -0.66 10.68
N TRP A 25 -1.64 -0.17 9.62
CA TRP A 25 -2.66 -0.92 8.89
C TRP A 25 -2.07 -2.14 8.19
N ARG A 26 -0.86 -2.05 7.63
CA ARG A 26 -0.16 -3.21 7.06
C ARG A 26 0.18 -4.26 8.12
N VAL A 27 0.55 -3.84 9.32
CA VAL A 27 0.76 -4.75 10.46
C VAL A 27 -0.56 -5.41 10.88
N ASN A 28 -1.62 -4.63 11.05
CA ASN A 28 -2.95 -5.12 11.46
C ASN A 28 -3.57 -6.09 10.43
N LEU A 29 -3.35 -5.84 9.14
CA LEU A 29 -3.80 -6.71 8.04
C LEU A 29 -2.91 -7.95 7.86
N GLY A 30 -1.83 -8.09 8.65
CA GLY A 30 -0.88 -9.19 8.53
C GLY A 30 0.02 -9.13 7.29
N VAL A 31 0.07 -7.98 6.60
CA VAL A 31 0.97 -7.74 5.46
C VAL A 31 2.42 -7.64 5.92
N LEU A 32 2.65 -7.00 7.07
CA LEU A 32 3.94 -6.93 7.74
C LEU A 32 3.91 -7.79 9.01
N PRO A 33 5.01 -8.50 9.34
CA PRO A 33 5.07 -9.33 10.54
C PRO A 33 4.95 -8.46 11.81
N PHE A 34 3.95 -8.77 12.65
CA PHE A 34 3.66 -8.06 13.90
C PHE A 34 4.80 -8.16 14.93
N HIS A 35 5.44 -9.34 15.02
CA HIS A 35 6.56 -9.62 15.94
C HIS A 35 7.89 -9.87 15.19
N ALA A 36 8.31 -8.94 14.34
CA ALA A 36 9.63 -9.04 13.75
C ALA A 36 10.71 -8.97 14.85
N SER A 37 11.57 -9.98 14.89
CA SER A 37 12.68 -10.04 15.88
C SER A 37 13.79 -9.04 15.52
N SER A 38 13.89 -8.68 14.24
CA SER A 38 14.81 -7.69 13.71
C SER A 38 14.16 -6.88 12.58
N ILE A 39 14.65 -5.66 12.36
CA ILE A 39 14.33 -4.83 11.18
C ILE A 39 14.71 -5.56 9.88
N ASP A 40 15.75 -6.38 9.89
CA ASP A 40 16.14 -7.18 8.72
C ASP A 40 15.06 -8.17 8.29
N ASP A 41 14.28 -8.68 9.23
CA ASP A 41 13.15 -9.57 8.94
C ASP A 41 12.01 -8.79 8.26
N LEU A 42 11.73 -7.56 8.70
CA LEU A 42 10.77 -6.65 8.06
C LEU A 42 11.21 -6.31 6.63
N ARG A 43 12.47 -5.93 6.44
CA ARG A 43 13.05 -5.60 5.14
C ARG A 43 12.99 -6.80 4.19
N ARG A 44 13.36 -7.99 4.69
CA ARG A 44 13.32 -9.24 3.92
C ARG A 44 11.89 -9.61 3.51
N ALA A 45 10.94 -9.56 4.44
CA ALA A 45 9.53 -9.86 4.16
C ALA A 45 8.94 -8.87 3.14
N THR A 46 9.23 -7.58 3.28
CA THR A 46 8.81 -6.52 2.35
C THR A 46 9.37 -6.77 0.96
N ALA A 47 10.67 -7.04 0.85
CA ALA A 47 11.33 -7.30 -0.42
C ALA A 47 10.79 -8.57 -1.12
N GLU A 48 10.54 -9.63 -0.35
CA GLU A 48 9.94 -10.85 -0.90
C GLU A 48 8.52 -10.61 -1.42
N SER A 49 7.69 -9.88 -0.66
CA SER A 49 6.34 -9.53 -1.10
C SER A 49 6.36 -8.75 -2.42
N ARG A 50 7.25 -7.74 -2.53
CA ARG A 50 7.41 -6.94 -3.75
C ARG A 50 7.84 -7.79 -4.94
N ARG A 51 8.75 -8.75 -4.74
CA ARG A 51 9.13 -9.71 -5.80
C ARG A 51 7.96 -10.56 -6.26
N ARG A 52 7.14 -11.07 -5.33
CA ARG A 52 5.94 -11.85 -5.66
C ARG A 52 4.95 -11.03 -6.49
N TYR A 53 4.68 -9.79 -6.07
CA TYR A 53 3.80 -8.88 -6.81
C TYR A 53 4.35 -8.51 -8.19
N ALA A 54 5.64 -8.21 -8.32
CA ALA A 54 6.26 -7.93 -9.61
C ALA A 54 6.19 -9.14 -10.56
N GLY A 55 6.29 -10.35 -10.03
CA GLY A 55 6.04 -11.59 -10.79
C GLY A 55 4.58 -11.74 -11.23
N LEU A 56 3.65 -11.49 -10.31
CA LEU A 56 2.20 -11.55 -10.58
C LEU A 56 1.78 -10.53 -11.65
N ARG A 57 2.22 -9.27 -11.51
CA ARG A 57 1.97 -8.19 -12.46
C ARG A 57 2.55 -8.50 -13.84
N ARG A 58 3.75 -9.07 -13.91
CA ARG A 58 4.34 -9.51 -15.18
C ARG A 58 3.48 -10.55 -15.88
N ARG A 59 3.04 -11.57 -15.13
CA ARG A 59 2.25 -12.69 -15.66
C ARG A 59 0.84 -12.29 -16.09
N LEU A 60 0.19 -11.37 -15.38
CA LEU A 60 -1.23 -11.07 -15.59
C LEU A 60 -1.49 -9.77 -16.38
N LEU A 61 -0.62 -8.76 -16.27
CA LEU A 61 -0.83 -7.45 -16.92
C LEU A 61 0.13 -7.15 -18.05
N ILE A 62 1.39 -7.59 -17.94
CA ILE A 62 2.42 -7.24 -18.93
C ILE A 62 2.41 -8.24 -20.08
N ASP A 63 1.85 -9.45 -19.93
CA ASP A 63 1.97 -10.41 -21.01
C ASP A 63 0.94 -11.55 -21.16
N PRO A 64 -0.01 -11.42 -22.11
CA PRO A 64 -0.73 -12.54 -22.71
C PRO A 64 -0.11 -13.07 -24.02
N HIS A 65 0.99 -12.48 -24.55
CA HIS A 65 1.41 -12.65 -25.95
C HIS A 65 2.92 -12.86 -26.23
N LEU A 66 3.84 -12.78 -25.25
CA LEU A 66 5.28 -13.06 -25.44
C LEU A 66 5.67 -14.48 -25.06
N SER A 67 4.76 -15.31 -24.53
CA SER A 67 4.90 -16.76 -24.66
C SER A 67 4.55 -17.19 -26.09
N LYS A 68 5.30 -16.67 -27.06
CA LYS A 68 5.59 -17.43 -28.29
C LYS A 68 6.42 -18.64 -27.85
N ASP A 69 5.79 -19.62 -27.23
CA ASP A 69 6.18 -20.98 -27.51
C ASP A 69 5.78 -21.21 -28.97
N VAL A 70 6.78 -21.10 -29.85
CA VAL A 70 6.73 -21.26 -31.31
C VAL A 70 6.35 -22.71 -31.71
N ARG A 71 5.58 -23.42 -30.86
CA ARG A 71 5.17 -24.82 -31.05
C ARG A 71 3.67 -25.08 -30.89
N ASN A 72 2.88 -24.13 -30.39
CA ASN A 72 1.42 -24.20 -30.47
C ASN A 72 0.92 -23.15 -31.46
N CYS A 73 0.66 -23.58 -32.70
CA CYS A 73 -0.23 -22.84 -33.58
C CYS A 73 -1.59 -22.76 -32.86
N PRO A 74 -2.16 -21.57 -32.59
CA PRO A 74 -3.49 -21.49 -32.03
C PRO A 74 -4.45 -22.16 -33.01
N ASP A 75 -5.22 -23.12 -32.54
CA ASP A 75 -6.28 -23.74 -33.34
C ASP A 75 -7.26 -22.62 -33.72
N LEU A 76 -7.19 -22.18 -34.98
CA LEU A 76 -7.98 -21.06 -35.51
C LEU A 76 -9.49 -21.36 -35.47
N SER A 77 -9.88 -22.62 -35.25
CA SER A 77 -11.28 -22.98 -34.99
C SER A 77 -11.75 -22.62 -33.58
N ILE A 78 -10.84 -22.52 -32.61
CA ILE A 78 -11.09 -22.17 -31.20
C ILE A 78 -10.76 -20.69 -30.93
N ASP A 79 -9.71 -20.16 -31.55
CA ASP A 79 -9.22 -18.79 -31.34
C ASP A 79 -9.58 -17.84 -32.49
N ASN A 80 -10.82 -17.34 -32.47
CA ASN A 80 -11.30 -16.31 -33.38
C ASN A 80 -12.15 -15.24 -32.66
N PRO A 81 -12.31 -14.02 -33.22
CA PRO A 81 -13.04 -12.91 -32.58
C PRO A 81 -14.52 -13.19 -32.27
N LEU A 82 -15.10 -14.21 -32.91
CA LEU A 82 -16.51 -14.60 -32.73
C LEU A 82 -16.64 -15.91 -31.91
N SER A 83 -15.53 -16.44 -31.41
CA SER A 83 -15.52 -17.68 -30.63
C SER A 83 -16.34 -17.49 -29.36
N GLN A 84 -17.34 -18.36 -29.17
CA GLN A 84 -18.14 -18.42 -27.93
C GLN A 84 -17.44 -19.24 -26.83
N ASN A 85 -16.22 -19.74 -27.10
CA ASN A 85 -15.48 -20.50 -26.11
C ASN A 85 -14.96 -19.57 -25.00
N PRO A 86 -15.31 -19.81 -23.72
CA PRO A 86 -14.86 -18.97 -22.61
C PRO A 86 -13.33 -18.93 -22.46
N ASP A 87 -12.62 -19.97 -22.91
CA ASP A 87 -11.17 -20.11 -22.86
C ASP A 87 -10.46 -19.50 -24.09
N SER A 88 -11.21 -18.97 -25.06
CA SER A 88 -10.62 -18.31 -26.23
C SER A 88 -9.85 -17.05 -25.81
N THR A 89 -8.73 -16.82 -26.48
CA THR A 89 -7.90 -15.62 -26.35
C THR A 89 -8.74 -14.35 -26.58
N TRP A 90 -9.67 -14.38 -27.54
CA TRP A 90 -10.58 -13.27 -27.84
C TRP A 90 -11.64 -13.08 -26.76
N GLY A 91 -12.23 -14.16 -26.25
CA GLY A 91 -13.17 -14.09 -25.13
C GLY A 91 -12.53 -13.44 -23.88
N ARG A 92 -11.29 -13.82 -23.56
CA ARG A 92 -10.52 -13.19 -22.47
C ARG A 92 -10.23 -11.71 -22.75
N PHE A 93 -9.86 -11.37 -23.98
CA PHE A 93 -9.61 -9.98 -24.37
C PHE A 93 -10.85 -9.10 -24.19
N PHE A 94 -12.01 -9.53 -24.71
CA PHE A 94 -13.25 -8.74 -24.59
C PHE A 94 -13.69 -8.58 -23.13
N ARG A 95 -13.59 -9.64 -22.32
CA ARG A 95 -13.88 -9.54 -20.87
C ARG A 95 -12.94 -8.57 -20.15
N ASN A 96 -11.65 -8.61 -20.47
CA ASN A 96 -10.68 -7.69 -19.88
C ASN A 96 -10.95 -6.24 -20.30
N ALA A 97 -11.29 -6.00 -21.58
CA ALA A 97 -11.64 -4.67 -22.07
C ALA A 97 -12.92 -4.12 -21.43
N GLU A 98 -13.93 -4.97 -21.24
CA GLU A 98 -15.16 -4.60 -20.54
C GLU A 98 -14.89 -4.27 -19.07
N LEU A 99 -14.10 -5.10 -18.38
CA LEU A 99 -13.66 -4.86 -17.01
C LEU A 99 -12.90 -3.52 -16.88
N GLU A 100 -11.94 -3.27 -17.77
CA GLU A 100 -11.20 -2.00 -17.80
C GLU A 100 -12.12 -0.80 -17.98
N LYS A 101 -13.11 -0.89 -18.89
CA LYS A 101 -14.09 0.16 -19.11
C LYS A 101 -14.93 0.43 -17.85
N THR A 102 -15.38 -0.63 -17.16
CA THR A 102 -16.13 -0.48 -15.90
C THR A 102 -15.26 0.17 -14.81
N LEU A 103 -13.99 -0.23 -14.70
CA LEU A 103 -13.05 0.39 -13.76
C LEU A 103 -12.85 1.88 -14.07
N ASP A 104 -12.61 2.23 -15.33
CA ASP A 104 -12.38 3.62 -15.73
C ASP A 104 -13.61 4.51 -15.44
N GLN A 105 -14.81 3.99 -15.69
CA GLN A 105 -16.05 4.70 -15.36
C GLN A 105 -16.19 4.93 -13.85
N ASP A 106 -15.96 3.89 -13.05
CA ASP A 106 -16.09 3.95 -11.59
C ASP A 106 -15.02 4.85 -10.95
N LEU A 107 -13.79 4.83 -11.48
CA LEU A 107 -12.71 5.66 -10.96
C LEU A 107 -12.85 7.13 -11.35
N SER A 108 -13.45 7.45 -12.51
CA SER A 108 -13.70 8.84 -12.91
C SER A 108 -14.67 9.60 -11.99
N ARG A 109 -15.53 8.87 -11.27
CA ARG A 109 -16.50 9.43 -10.30
C ARG A 109 -16.03 9.33 -8.85
N LEU A 110 -14.82 8.85 -8.60
CA LEU A 110 -14.27 8.68 -7.26
C LEU A 110 -13.88 10.04 -6.66
N TYR A 111 -14.67 10.53 -5.69
CA TYR A 111 -14.43 11.78 -4.94
C TYR A 111 -14.14 13.04 -5.80
N PRO A 112 -15.04 13.42 -6.72
CA PRO A 112 -14.78 14.48 -7.72
C PRO A 112 -14.65 15.89 -7.13
N GLU A 113 -15.27 16.18 -5.98
CA GLU A 113 -15.36 17.56 -5.45
C GLU A 113 -14.31 17.93 -4.40
N HIS A 114 -13.74 16.96 -3.67
CA HIS A 114 -12.99 17.27 -2.45
C HIS A 114 -11.52 16.82 -2.45
N TRP A 115 -11.07 16.03 -3.43
CA TRP A 115 -9.75 15.38 -3.36
C TRP A 115 -9.06 15.29 -4.72
N SER A 116 -8.31 16.33 -5.09
CA SER A 116 -7.49 16.37 -6.32
C SER A 116 -6.52 15.18 -6.43
N TYR A 117 -6.09 14.62 -5.30
CA TYR A 117 -5.25 13.42 -5.23
C TYR A 117 -5.82 12.25 -6.03
N PHE A 118 -7.11 11.92 -5.84
CA PHE A 118 -7.71 10.77 -6.52
C PHE A 118 -7.92 11.00 -8.01
N GLN A 119 -7.94 12.25 -8.47
CA GLN A 119 -8.05 12.59 -9.88
C GLN A 119 -6.69 12.64 -10.59
N ALA A 120 -5.58 12.57 -9.84
CA ALA A 120 -4.25 12.55 -10.41
C ALA A 120 -4.03 11.29 -11.28
N PRO A 121 -3.49 11.42 -12.52
CA PRO A 121 -3.27 10.28 -13.42
C PRO A 121 -2.44 9.15 -12.81
N GLY A 122 -1.47 9.49 -11.95
CA GLY A 122 -0.67 8.51 -11.22
C GLY A 122 -1.49 7.67 -10.25
N CYS A 123 -2.35 8.32 -9.46
CA CYS A 123 -3.25 7.67 -8.49
C CYS A 123 -4.29 6.79 -9.19
N GLN A 124 -4.99 7.35 -10.18
CA GLN A 124 -5.94 6.63 -11.04
C GLN A 124 -5.30 5.39 -11.67
N GLY A 125 -4.08 5.53 -12.20
CA GLY A 125 -3.31 4.43 -12.76
C GLY A 125 -3.00 3.33 -11.75
N MET A 126 -2.63 3.68 -10.52
CA MET A 126 -2.39 2.69 -9.44
C MET A 126 -3.69 1.96 -9.07
N LEU A 127 -4.78 2.69 -8.81
CA LEU A 127 -6.09 2.12 -8.48
C LEU A 127 -6.56 1.14 -9.55
N ARG A 128 -6.51 1.56 -10.82
CA ARG A 128 -6.89 0.73 -11.97
C ARG A 128 -6.08 -0.55 -12.03
N ARG A 129 -4.74 -0.47 -11.92
CA ARG A 129 -3.85 -1.64 -12.02
C ARG A 129 -4.07 -2.61 -10.86
N ILE A 130 -4.24 -2.12 -9.64
CA ILE A 130 -4.49 -2.96 -8.45
C ILE A 130 -5.81 -3.72 -8.61
N LEU A 131 -6.89 -3.02 -8.96
CA LEU A 131 -8.21 -3.63 -9.12
C LEU A 131 -8.23 -4.65 -10.27
N LEU A 132 -7.63 -4.29 -11.42
CA LEU A 132 -7.50 -5.19 -12.56
C LEU A 132 -6.70 -6.44 -12.18
N LEU A 133 -5.55 -6.28 -11.53
CA LEU A 133 -4.72 -7.40 -11.12
C LEU A 133 -5.45 -8.33 -10.15
N TRP A 134 -6.18 -7.77 -9.17
CA TRP A 134 -6.95 -8.55 -8.21
C TRP A 134 -8.05 -9.36 -8.90
N CYS A 135 -8.82 -8.74 -9.81
CA CYS A 135 -9.88 -9.42 -10.54
C CYS A 135 -9.35 -10.53 -11.47
N LEU A 136 -8.17 -10.33 -12.08
CA LEU A 136 -7.52 -11.36 -12.89
C LEU A 136 -6.95 -12.52 -12.07
N LYS A 137 -6.52 -12.25 -10.82
CA LYS A 137 -6.10 -13.28 -9.87
C LYS A 137 -7.30 -14.08 -9.33
N HIS A 138 -8.46 -13.43 -9.19
CA HIS A 138 -9.67 -13.96 -8.59
C HIS A 138 -10.87 -13.92 -9.56
N PRO A 139 -10.83 -14.70 -10.66
CA PRO A 139 -11.91 -14.71 -11.66
C PRO A 139 -13.26 -15.16 -11.09
N GLU A 140 -13.27 -15.90 -9.99
CA GLU A 140 -14.47 -16.38 -9.30
C GLU A 140 -15.29 -15.25 -8.64
N TYR A 141 -14.64 -14.16 -8.24
CA TYR A 141 -15.30 -13.02 -7.60
C TYR A 141 -15.55 -11.88 -8.58
N GLY A 142 -14.58 -11.63 -9.47
CA GLY A 142 -14.61 -10.52 -10.41
C GLY A 142 -14.66 -9.15 -9.74
N TYR A 143 -14.92 -8.12 -10.54
CA TYR A 143 -15.07 -6.75 -10.04
C TYR A 143 -16.51 -6.49 -9.57
N ARG A 144 -16.64 -5.78 -8.44
CA ARG A 144 -17.92 -5.29 -7.91
C ARG A 144 -17.83 -3.80 -7.66
N GLN A 145 -18.90 -3.10 -8.01
CA GLN A 145 -19.05 -1.68 -7.70
C GLN A 145 -18.83 -1.45 -6.19
N GLY A 146 -18.01 -0.46 -5.84
CA GLY A 146 -17.59 -0.16 -4.47
C GLY A 146 -16.20 -0.66 -4.10
N MET A 147 -15.63 -1.63 -4.84
CA MET A 147 -14.24 -2.08 -4.59
C MET A 147 -13.20 -0.95 -4.72
N HIS A 148 -13.43 -0.01 -5.63
CA HIS A 148 -12.61 1.20 -5.78
C HIS A 148 -12.68 2.11 -4.55
N GLU A 149 -13.85 2.21 -3.91
CA GLU A 149 -14.05 3.00 -2.70
C GLU A 149 -13.40 2.37 -1.47
N LEU A 150 -13.28 1.03 -1.44
CA LEU A 150 -12.52 0.30 -0.42
C LEU A 150 -11.01 0.45 -0.60
N LEU A 151 -10.52 0.43 -1.85
CA LEU A 151 -9.10 0.57 -2.15
C LEU A 151 -8.59 2.01 -1.93
N ALA A 152 -9.40 3.02 -2.26
CA ALA A 152 -9.04 4.43 -2.15
C ALA A 152 -8.43 4.85 -0.80
N PRO A 153 -9.04 4.56 0.37
CA PRO A 153 -8.47 4.93 1.66
C PRO A 153 -7.16 4.18 1.98
N LEU A 154 -6.99 2.93 1.50
CA LEU A 154 -5.74 2.17 1.69
C LEU A 154 -4.58 2.83 0.94
N LEU A 155 -4.82 3.29 -0.29
CA LEU A 155 -3.80 4.01 -1.06
C LEU A 155 -3.51 5.39 -0.46
N TYR A 156 -4.56 6.11 -0.02
CA TYR A 156 -4.42 7.43 0.55
C TYR A 156 -3.65 7.44 1.87
N VAL A 157 -3.86 6.46 2.76
CA VAL A 157 -3.12 6.40 4.03
C VAL A 157 -1.62 6.17 3.79
N LEU A 158 -1.26 5.39 2.76
CA LEU A 158 0.14 5.19 2.38
C LEU A 158 0.76 6.47 1.81
N HIS A 159 -0.01 7.23 1.02
CA HIS A 159 0.41 8.54 0.53
C HIS A 159 0.70 9.51 1.67
N VAL A 160 -0.21 9.64 2.63
CA VAL A 160 -0.05 10.53 3.79
C VAL A 160 1.18 10.14 4.63
N ASP A 161 1.43 8.85 4.83
CA ASP A 161 2.63 8.39 5.55
C ASP A 161 3.93 8.75 4.79
N VAL A 162 3.95 8.63 3.46
CA VAL A 162 5.11 9.00 2.63
C VAL A 162 5.31 10.52 2.63
N ASP A 163 4.25 11.30 2.47
CA ASP A 163 4.30 12.76 2.45
C ASP A 163 4.81 13.30 3.80
N ARG A 164 4.27 12.82 4.92
CA ARG A 164 4.73 13.18 6.27
C ARG A 164 6.20 12.90 6.49
N LEU A 165 6.71 11.80 5.96
CA LEU A 165 8.13 11.50 6.03
C LEU A 165 8.95 12.52 5.21
N SER A 166 8.50 12.83 4.00
CA SER A 166 9.19 13.79 3.14
C SER A 166 9.22 15.21 3.71
N GLU A 167 8.13 15.66 4.35
CA GLU A 167 8.05 16.95 5.03
C GLU A 167 9.02 17.03 6.19
N LYS A 168 9.06 16.00 7.05
CA LYS A 168 10.03 15.92 8.14
C LYS A 168 11.47 16.00 7.66
N PHE A 169 11.79 15.29 6.57
CA PHE A 169 13.12 15.41 5.98
C PHE A 169 13.44 16.81 5.49
N LEU A 170 12.46 17.52 4.91
CA LEU A 170 12.67 18.87 4.41
C LEU A 170 12.89 19.89 5.53
N GLU A 171 12.12 19.80 6.61
CA GLU A 171 12.26 20.64 7.81
C GLU A 171 13.66 20.49 8.42
N ASP A 172 14.14 19.25 8.55
CA ASP A 172 15.48 18.90 9.03
C ASP A 172 16.62 19.48 8.16
N PHE A 173 16.39 19.78 6.88
CA PHE A 173 17.37 20.47 6.03
C PHE A 173 17.33 21.99 6.16
N THR A 174 16.18 22.57 6.50
CA THR A 174 16.00 24.04 6.54
C THR A 174 16.51 24.66 7.84
N ASP A 175 16.52 23.92 8.94
CA ASP A 175 17.06 24.41 10.23
C ASP A 175 18.60 24.53 10.22
N ASP A 176 19.28 23.81 9.32
CA ASP A 176 20.75 23.86 9.18
C ASP A 176 21.26 25.01 8.28
N GLU A 177 20.43 25.62 7.41
CA GLU A 177 20.88 26.64 6.44
C GLU A 177 20.98 28.08 6.99
N ILE A 178 20.63 28.34 8.24
CA ILE A 178 20.99 29.62 8.91
C ILE A 178 22.47 29.62 9.38
N GLY A 179 23.20 28.51 9.17
CA GLY A 179 24.53 28.27 9.71
C GLY A 179 25.67 28.00 8.72
N GLY A 180 25.75 28.66 7.56
CA GLY A 180 27.04 28.88 6.88
C GLY A 180 27.41 27.99 5.67
N ILE A 181 28.03 28.65 4.69
CA ILE A 181 28.45 28.13 3.39
C ILE A 181 29.76 27.33 3.50
N GLN A 182 29.78 26.05 3.10
CA GLN A 182 30.83 25.47 2.24
C GLN A 182 30.49 24.04 1.78
N GLY A 183 30.60 23.81 0.47
CA GLY A 183 30.27 22.52 -0.16
C GLY A 183 31.32 21.43 0.08
N ASN A 184 30.85 20.19 0.25
CA ASN A 184 31.26 19.01 -0.52
C ASN A 184 30.36 17.80 -0.15
N SER A 185 29.91 17.05 -1.16
CA SER A 185 29.19 15.76 -1.10
C SER A 185 28.06 15.64 -0.05
N LYS A 186 26.81 15.78 -0.52
CA LYS A 186 25.58 15.66 0.29
C LYS A 186 25.43 14.27 0.93
N LYS A 187 26.12 14.01 2.03
CA LYS A 187 25.67 13.07 3.06
C LYS A 187 24.58 13.80 3.84
N ILE A 188 23.36 13.30 3.71
CA ILE A 188 22.21 13.68 4.53
C ILE A 188 22.66 13.56 5.99
N LYS A 189 22.77 14.70 6.66
CA LYS A 189 23.14 14.82 8.08
C LYS A 189 21.97 15.51 8.76
N THR A 190 20.99 14.71 9.16
CA THR A 190 19.95 15.00 10.16
C THR A 190 19.06 13.76 10.20
N LEU A 191 19.66 12.63 10.58
CA LEU A 191 18.93 11.37 10.74
C LEU A 191 18.82 11.02 12.23
N ASP A 192 19.79 11.46 13.04
CA ASP A 192 19.94 11.11 14.46
C ASP A 192 18.89 11.76 15.39
N GLU A 193 18.06 12.69 14.89
CA GLU A 193 16.97 13.31 15.64
C GLU A 193 15.59 12.71 15.34
N LEU A 194 15.48 11.85 14.31
CA LEU A 194 14.28 11.02 14.12
C LEU A 194 14.23 9.97 15.23
N ASP A 195 13.01 9.58 15.63
CA ASP A 195 12.84 8.38 16.46
C ASP A 195 13.69 7.24 15.86
N PRO A 196 14.60 6.60 16.62
CA PRO A 196 15.50 5.57 16.09
C PRO A 196 14.78 4.46 15.32
N GLU A 197 13.50 4.22 15.62
CA GLU A 197 12.65 3.24 14.92
C GLU A 197 12.13 3.76 13.57
N ILE A 198 11.73 5.04 13.49
CA ILE A 198 11.40 5.72 12.21
C ILE A 198 12.66 5.81 11.36
N GLN A 199 13.78 6.22 11.96
CA GLN A 199 15.09 6.24 11.34
C GLN A 199 15.37 4.88 10.71
N SER A 200 15.22 3.77 11.45
CA SER A 200 15.49 2.42 10.95
C SER A 200 14.58 1.92 9.81
N ILE A 201 13.31 2.32 9.81
CA ILE A 201 12.32 2.01 8.75
C ILE A 201 12.58 2.81 7.49
N VAL A 202 13.08 4.04 7.69
CA VAL A 202 13.29 5.03 6.66
C VAL A 202 14.72 5.04 6.15
N MET A 203 15.72 4.53 6.90
CA MET A 203 17.15 4.59 6.56
C MET A 203 17.34 4.05 5.13
N LEU A 204 17.41 5.03 4.22
CA LEU A 204 17.47 4.97 2.77
C LEU A 204 18.79 4.36 2.26
N SER A 205 19.54 3.69 3.12
CA SER A 205 20.84 3.14 2.81
C SER A 205 21.13 2.01 3.79
N ASP A 206 21.19 0.78 3.30
CA ASP A 206 22.20 -0.11 3.84
C ASP A 206 22.73 -1.08 2.79
N ALA A 207 24.06 -1.04 2.64
CA ALA A 207 25.07 -1.98 2.11
C ALA A 207 24.85 -2.84 0.85
N TYR A 208 23.63 -3.03 0.31
CA TYR A 208 23.32 -4.15 -0.60
C TYR A 208 22.89 -3.80 -2.04
N GLY A 209 23.13 -2.57 -2.52
CA GLY A 209 22.79 -2.17 -3.89
C GLY A 209 21.28 -2.18 -4.16
N ALA A 210 20.86 -2.41 -5.41
CA ALA A 210 19.45 -2.32 -5.85
C ALA A 210 18.47 -3.22 -5.05
N GLU A 211 18.95 -4.29 -4.42
CA GLU A 211 18.16 -5.17 -3.55
C GLU A 211 17.77 -4.51 -2.21
N GLY A 212 18.58 -3.56 -1.73
CA GLY A 212 18.31 -2.80 -0.50
C GLY A 212 17.08 -1.91 -0.61
N GLU A 213 16.77 -1.41 -1.82
CA GLU A 213 15.60 -0.55 -2.07
C GLU A 213 14.28 -1.31 -1.90
N LEU A 214 14.25 -2.60 -2.27
CA LEU A 214 13.06 -3.44 -2.12
C LEU A 214 12.68 -3.64 -0.64
N GLY A 215 13.63 -3.52 0.28
CA GLY A 215 13.39 -3.65 1.71
C GLY A 215 12.86 -2.38 2.39
N ILE A 216 12.83 -1.22 1.69
CA ILE A 216 12.40 0.05 2.29
C ILE A 216 10.89 0.00 2.56
N VAL A 217 10.49 0.03 3.81
CA VAL A 217 9.08 -0.17 4.22
C VAL A 217 8.18 1.00 3.83
N LEU A 218 8.72 2.23 3.77
CA LEU A 218 7.99 3.43 3.31
C LEU A 218 8.66 4.02 2.09
N SER A 219 8.05 3.81 0.92
CA SER A 219 8.58 4.27 -0.36
C SER A 219 7.48 4.50 -1.37
N GLU A 220 7.46 5.69 -1.96
CA GLU A 220 6.53 6.06 -3.03
C GLU A 220 6.60 5.06 -4.21
N LYS A 221 7.81 4.58 -4.55
CA LYS A 221 8.07 3.65 -5.65
C LYS A 221 7.26 2.35 -5.55
N PHE A 222 6.89 1.94 -4.34
CA PHE A 222 6.25 0.66 -4.07
C PHE A 222 4.84 0.81 -3.49
N MET A 223 4.27 2.01 -3.47
CA MET A 223 2.91 2.25 -2.96
C MET A 223 1.85 1.38 -3.63
N GLU A 224 1.96 1.16 -4.94
CA GLU A 224 1.04 0.28 -5.67
C GLU A 224 1.05 -1.15 -5.11
N HIS A 225 2.23 -1.70 -4.83
CA HIS A 225 2.40 -3.01 -4.22
C HIS A 225 1.83 -3.03 -2.81
N ASP A 226 2.19 -2.04 -2.00
CA ASP A 226 1.81 -1.99 -0.59
C ASP A 226 0.29 -1.87 -0.45
N ALA A 227 -0.35 -1.05 -1.29
CA ALA A 227 -1.81 -0.94 -1.39
C ALA A 227 -2.46 -2.24 -1.90
N TYR A 228 -1.86 -2.90 -2.91
CA TYR A 228 -2.35 -4.20 -3.38
C TYR A 228 -2.35 -5.24 -2.25
N CYS A 229 -1.27 -5.36 -1.47
CA CYS A 229 -1.21 -6.32 -0.38
C CYS A 229 -2.24 -6.04 0.71
N MET A 230 -2.44 -4.77 1.06
CA MET A 230 -3.48 -4.37 2.01
C MET A 230 -4.88 -4.74 1.50
N PHE A 231 -5.14 -4.45 0.21
CA PHE A 231 -6.42 -4.77 -0.42
C PHE A 231 -6.64 -6.28 -0.54
N ASP A 232 -5.63 -7.04 -0.94
CA ASP A 232 -5.68 -8.50 -1.06
C ASP A 232 -5.94 -9.16 0.30
N ALA A 233 -5.27 -8.69 1.36
CA ALA A 233 -5.51 -9.14 2.73
C ALA A 233 -6.93 -8.83 3.22
N LEU A 234 -7.41 -7.61 2.94
CA LEU A 234 -8.78 -7.17 3.26
C LEU A 234 -9.83 -8.05 2.57
N MET A 235 -9.65 -8.32 1.27
CA MET A 235 -10.61 -9.08 0.46
C MET A 235 -10.54 -10.60 0.72
N SER A 236 -9.37 -11.13 1.10
CA SER A 236 -9.19 -12.57 1.35
C SER A 236 -9.58 -12.98 2.77
N GLY A 237 -9.80 -12.03 3.69
CA GLY A 237 -10.24 -12.30 5.06
C GLY A 237 -9.23 -13.06 5.93
N ALA A 238 -7.98 -13.24 5.46
CA ALA A 238 -6.96 -14.05 6.12
C ALA A 238 -6.62 -13.55 7.55
N HIS A 239 -6.85 -12.26 7.84
CA HIS A 239 -6.66 -11.65 9.15
C HIS A 239 -7.81 -10.73 9.61
N GLY A 240 -9.04 -10.95 9.10
CA GLY A 240 -10.25 -10.44 9.74
C GLY A 240 -10.99 -9.32 8.99
N CYS A 241 -12.24 -9.62 8.67
CA CYS A 241 -13.31 -8.67 8.35
C CYS A 241 -13.74 -7.78 9.56
N VAL A 242 -12.89 -7.61 10.57
CA VAL A 242 -13.14 -6.84 11.80
C VAL A 242 -11.78 -6.25 12.22
N SER A 243 -11.51 -4.95 12.25
CA SER A 243 -12.30 -3.82 12.74
C SER A 243 -12.10 -2.59 11.83
N MET A 244 -12.98 -2.40 10.85
CA MET A 244 -13.09 -1.10 10.13
C MET A 244 -13.31 0.07 11.12
N ALA A 245 -13.88 -0.21 12.31
CA ALA A 245 -14.10 0.79 13.37
C ALA A 245 -12.79 1.37 13.95
N GLY A 246 -11.69 0.60 13.98
CA GLY A 246 -10.37 1.08 14.42
C GLY A 246 -9.60 1.87 13.33
N PHE A 247 -9.96 1.68 12.06
CA PHE A 247 -9.34 2.38 10.93
C PHE A 247 -9.82 3.84 10.86
N PHE A 248 -11.11 4.08 11.16
CA PHE A 248 -11.72 5.42 11.15
C PHE A 248 -11.73 6.12 12.51
N SER A 249 -11.30 5.48 13.60
CA SER A 249 -11.18 6.15 14.89
C SER A 249 -10.09 7.22 14.82
N TYR A 250 -10.51 8.48 14.99
CA TYR A 250 -9.66 9.65 15.14
C TYR A 250 -8.93 9.53 16.48
N THR A 251 -7.59 9.60 16.50
CA THR A 251 -6.85 9.69 17.76
C THR A 251 -6.92 11.15 18.19
N PRO A 252 -7.57 11.52 19.31
CA PRO A 252 -7.52 12.89 19.78
C PRO A 252 -6.09 13.18 20.21
N ALA A 253 -5.50 14.24 19.64
CA ALA A 253 -4.25 14.78 20.14
C ALA A 253 -4.47 15.18 21.59
N ILE A 254 -3.79 14.51 22.52
CA ILE A 254 -3.76 14.90 23.93
C ILE A 254 -2.87 16.16 24.01
N GLY A 255 -3.47 17.30 23.68
CA GLY A 255 -2.97 18.62 24.00
C GLY A 255 -3.35 18.94 25.44
N SER A 256 -2.38 18.81 26.33
CA SER A 256 -2.44 19.30 27.70
C SER A 256 -2.75 20.80 27.73
N HIS A 257 -3.85 21.20 28.36
CA HIS A 257 -3.91 22.45 29.12
C HIS A 257 -4.68 22.23 30.42
N ARG A 258 -3.91 21.96 31.49
CA ARG A 258 -4.36 22.20 32.87
C ARG A 258 -4.59 23.70 33.03
N PHE A 259 -5.85 24.11 33.14
CA PHE A 259 -6.19 25.36 33.81
C PHE A 259 -6.46 25.05 35.29
N THR A 260 -5.46 25.35 36.12
CA THR A 260 -5.68 25.60 37.54
C THR A 260 -6.31 26.98 37.69
N SER A 261 -7.50 27.06 38.26
CA SER A 261 -7.98 28.31 38.87
C SER A 261 -8.53 27.98 40.25
N GLY A 262 -7.76 28.35 41.27
CA GLY A 262 -8.28 28.47 42.62
C GLY A 262 -9.10 29.74 42.78
N SER A 263 -10.17 29.64 43.56
CA SER A 263 -10.58 30.55 44.64
C SER A 263 -11.74 29.89 45.38
#